data_AF-A0AAF0ZTX7-F1
#
_entry.id   AF-A0AAF0ZTX7-F1
#
_cell.length_a   1.000
_cell.length_b   1.000
_cell.length_c   1.000
_cell.angle_alpha   90.00
_cell.angle_beta   90.00
_cell.angle_gamma   90.00
#
_symmetry.space_group_name_H-M   'P 1'
#
loop_
_entity.id
_entity.type
_entity.pdbx_description
1 polymer ?
#
loop_
_entity_poly.entity_id
_entity_poly.type
_entity_poly.pdbx_seq_one_letter_code
_entity_poly.pdbx_strand_id
1 'polypeptide(L)'
;MAWLSPYYALLNCHTKSVTLEILGKEKLEWEGVYKPKKAKIISFIRASKLVEHGCLDYLAHVRDVEIEAPSIGSIPVVSKFSEVFPNDLLGMPPDRDINFCIDLEPDTHPISIPPYQMASAELREIKAQIQGLLDKGFIRPSASPWGAAIFSKIDVSSDYHQLKIRLEDVPKMAFRTHYGDYEFLV
;
A
#
# COMPACT_ATOMS: atom_id res chain seq x y z
N MET A 1 -47.95 -10.86 11.71
CA MET A 1 -48.06 -9.98 12.89
C MET A 1 -49.27 -9.04 12.71
N ALA A 2 -50.49 -9.45 13.07
CA ALA A 2 -51.70 -8.63 12.88
C ALA A 2 -52.24 -8.01 14.17
N TRP A 3 -51.70 -8.41 15.33
CA TRP A 3 -52.21 -8.03 16.65
C TRP A 3 -51.93 -6.57 17.04
N LEU A 4 -51.03 -5.88 16.35
CA LEU A 4 -50.69 -4.47 16.58
C LEU A 4 -51.52 -3.49 15.74
N SER A 5 -52.19 -3.97 14.70
CA SER A 5 -53.00 -3.16 13.79
C SER A 5 -54.12 -2.37 14.51
N PRO A 6 -54.85 -2.94 15.50
CA PRO A 6 -55.87 -2.19 16.23
C PRO A 6 -55.33 -1.03 17.08
N TYR A 7 -54.03 -0.99 17.33
CA TYR A 7 -53.37 -0.03 18.23
C TYR A 7 -52.56 1.04 17.50
N TYR A 8 -52.65 1.09 16.16
CA TYR A 8 -51.90 2.02 15.30
C TYR A 8 -50.43 2.13 15.70
N ALA A 9 -49.77 0.97 15.88
CA ALA A 9 -48.41 0.92 16.35
C ALA A 9 -47.43 1.49 15.30
N LEU A 10 -46.64 2.50 15.71
CA LEU A 10 -45.52 3.05 14.95
C LEU A 10 -44.22 2.52 15.56
N LEU A 11 -43.46 1.76 14.77
CA LEU A 11 -42.15 1.25 15.14
C LEU A 11 -41.06 2.12 14.51
N ASN A 12 -40.27 2.80 15.33
CA ASN A 12 -39.09 3.53 14.88
C ASN A 12 -37.83 2.70 15.17
N CYS A 13 -37.34 2.00 14.14
CA CYS A 13 -36.15 1.15 14.26
C CYS A 13 -34.85 1.96 14.49
N HIS A 14 -34.80 3.23 14.06
CA HIS A 14 -33.63 4.09 14.23
C HIS A 14 -33.46 4.52 15.69
N THR A 15 -34.54 5.00 16.32
CA THR A 15 -34.55 5.39 17.74
C THR A 15 -34.87 4.23 18.68
N LYS A 16 -35.18 3.05 18.13
CA LYS A 16 -35.60 1.85 18.87
C LYS A 16 -36.80 2.13 19.79
N SER A 17 -37.76 2.94 19.31
CA SER A 17 -38.99 3.24 20.04
C SER A 17 -40.22 2.60 19.39
N VAL A 18 -41.19 2.24 20.22
CA VAL A 18 -42.52 1.77 19.83
C VAL A 18 -43.53 2.76 20.37
N THR A 19 -44.33 3.32 19.49
CA THR A 19 -45.41 4.25 19.84
C THR A 19 -46.75 3.60 19.53
N LEU A 20 -47.70 3.63 20.47
CA LEU A 20 -49.08 3.21 20.25
C LEU A 20 -50.01 4.43 20.32
N GLU A 21 -50.75 4.68 19.24
CA GLU A 21 -51.71 5.79 19.13
C GLU A 21 -53.13 5.24 19.09
N ILE A 22 -53.65 4.92 20.28
CA ILE A 22 -55.01 4.41 20.43
C ILE A 22 -55.98 5.59 20.48
N LEU A 23 -56.94 5.65 19.55
CA LEU A 23 -57.98 6.68 19.49
C LEU A 23 -58.67 6.85 20.86
N GLY A 24 -58.55 8.05 21.45
CA GLY A 24 -59.16 8.40 22.73
C GLY A 24 -58.36 8.03 23.98
N LYS A 25 -57.13 7.49 23.85
CA LYS A 25 -56.20 7.29 24.97
C LYS A 25 -54.95 8.15 24.81
N GLU A 26 -54.26 8.38 25.93
CA GLU A 26 -52.94 8.99 25.90
C GLU A 26 -51.97 8.11 25.08
N LYS A 27 -51.13 8.81 24.32
CA LYS A 27 -50.09 8.22 23.49
C LYS A 27 -49.10 7.47 24.39
N LEU A 28 -48.92 6.17 24.14
CA LEU A 28 -47.98 5.33 24.86
C LEU A 28 -46.71 5.18 24.04
N GLU A 29 -45.58 5.62 24.60
CA GLU A 29 -44.28 5.51 23.97
C GLU A 29 -43.35 4.64 24.84
N TRP A 30 -42.78 3.61 24.22
CA TRP A 30 -41.76 2.77 24.83
C TRP A 30 -40.44 2.95 24.09
N GLU A 31 -39.40 3.31 24.82
CA GLU A 31 -38.04 3.40 24.31
C GLU A 31 -37.23 2.17 24.75
N GLY A 32 -36.62 1.47 23.80
CA GLY A 32 -35.80 0.30 24.09
C GLY A 32 -34.49 0.68 24.80
N VAL A 33 -34.36 0.36 26.08
CA VAL A 33 -33.12 0.55 26.84
C VAL A 33 -32.09 -0.54 26.50
N TYR A 34 -31.48 -0.46 25.31
CA TYR A 34 -30.31 -1.28 25.00
C TYR A 34 -29.06 -0.63 25.60
N LYS A 35 -28.64 -1.09 26.79
CA LYS A 35 -27.31 -0.76 27.33
C LYS A 35 -26.30 -1.75 26.72
N PRO A 36 -25.45 -1.36 25.75
CA PRO A 36 -24.36 -2.24 25.34
C PRO A 36 -23.51 -2.55 26.58
N LYS A 37 -23.17 -3.83 26.79
CA LYS A 37 -22.16 -4.18 27.81
C LYS A 37 -20.92 -3.34 27.50
N LYS A 38 -20.47 -2.50 28.45
CA LYS A 38 -19.24 -1.71 28.28
C LYS A 38 -18.11 -2.66 27.88
N ALA A 39 -17.58 -2.49 26.67
CA ALA A 39 -16.40 -3.23 26.24
C ALA A 39 -15.27 -2.98 27.24
N LYS A 40 -14.59 -4.03 27.70
CA LYS A 40 -13.44 -3.87 28.59
C LYS A 40 -12.26 -3.42 27.73
N ILE A 41 -11.83 -2.18 27.91
CA ILE A 41 -10.62 -1.66 27.28
C ILE A 41 -9.42 -2.29 27.99
N ILE A 42 -8.50 -2.85 27.19
CA ILE A 42 -7.23 -3.38 27.68
C ILE A 42 -6.07 -2.64 27.01
N SER A 43 -4.93 -2.56 27.69
CA SER A 43 -3.70 -1.99 27.12
C SER A 43 -3.17 -2.83 25.96
N PHE A 44 -2.47 -2.20 25.02
CA PHE A 44 -1.78 -2.89 23.91
C PHE A 44 -0.89 -4.05 24.37
N ILE A 45 -0.08 -3.85 25.42
CA ILE A 45 0.81 -4.89 25.97
C ILE A 45 0.04 -6.16 26.37
N ARG A 46 -1.14 -5.99 26.94
CA ARG A 46 -2.00 -7.10 27.39
C ARG A 46 -2.71 -7.76 26.21
N ALA A 47 -3.10 -6.99 25.20
CA ALA A 47 -3.64 -7.51 23.95
C ALA A 47 -2.59 -8.36 23.21
N SER A 48 -1.37 -7.84 23.05
CA SER A 48 -0.23 -8.54 22.43
C SER A 48 0.07 -9.87 23.12
N LYS A 49 0.12 -9.91 24.47
CA LYS A 49 0.26 -11.18 25.20
C LYS A 49 -0.88 -12.16 24.91
N LEU A 50 -2.13 -11.71 24.83
CA LEU A 50 -3.26 -12.61 24.55
C LEU A 50 -3.17 -13.21 23.14
N VAL A 51 -2.75 -12.42 22.16
CA VAL A 51 -2.50 -12.89 20.78
C VAL A 51 -1.37 -13.92 20.75
N GLU A 52 -0.26 -13.68 21.47
CA GLU A 52 0.83 -14.65 21.62
C GLU A 52 0.36 -15.99 22.24
N HIS A 53 -0.64 -15.94 23.13
CA HIS A 53 -1.25 -17.14 23.73
C HIS A 53 -2.34 -17.78 22.85
N GLY A 54 -2.45 -17.38 21.58
CA GLY A 54 -3.32 -17.99 20.57
C GLY A 54 -4.75 -17.45 20.54
N CYS A 55 -5.02 -16.29 21.14
CA CYS A 55 -6.31 -15.61 20.97
C CYS A 55 -6.41 -15.01 19.56
N LEU A 56 -7.57 -15.17 18.92
CA LEU A 56 -7.90 -14.51 17.66
C LEU A 56 -8.06 -13.01 17.87
N ASP A 57 -7.40 -12.22 17.03
CA ASP A 57 -7.52 -10.77 16.98
C ASP A 57 -8.08 -10.30 15.63
N TYR A 58 -8.72 -9.13 15.68
CA TYR A 58 -9.28 -8.47 14.52
C TYR A 58 -8.95 -6.98 14.63
N LEU A 59 -8.36 -6.43 13.57
CA LEU A 59 -8.15 -4.99 13.44
C LEU A 59 -9.37 -4.37 12.74
N ALA A 60 -10.10 -3.52 13.46
CA ALA A 60 -11.20 -2.74 12.90
C ALA A 60 -10.74 -1.30 12.71
N HIS A 61 -10.69 -0.84 11.47
CA HIS A 61 -10.43 0.56 11.12
C HIS A 61 -11.76 1.28 10.91
N VAL A 62 -12.13 2.16 11.83
CA VAL A 62 -13.32 3.01 11.69
C VAL A 62 -12.89 4.30 11.01
N ARG A 63 -13.40 4.54 9.79
CA ARG A 63 -13.21 5.80 9.08
C ARG A 63 -14.50 6.61 9.21
N ASP A 64 -14.38 7.83 9.70
CA ASP A 64 -15.44 8.81 9.57
C ASP A 64 -15.49 9.26 8.09
N VAL A 65 -16.62 9.10 7.43
CA VAL A 65 -16.77 9.38 5.99
C VAL A 65 -17.05 10.87 5.75
N GLU A 66 -17.48 11.60 6.78
CA GLU A 66 -17.75 13.04 6.71
C GLU A 66 -16.48 13.88 6.90
N ILE A 67 -15.46 13.30 7.53
CA ILE A 67 -14.16 13.93 7.76
C ILE A 67 -13.20 13.42 6.69
N GLU A 68 -12.82 14.29 5.74
CA GLU A 68 -11.69 14.00 4.86
C GLU A 68 -10.48 13.62 5.71
N ALA A 69 -9.88 12.47 5.40
CA ALA A 69 -8.71 12.01 6.12
C ALA A 69 -7.66 13.12 6.16
N PRO A 70 -7.05 13.42 7.33
CA PRO A 70 -6.00 14.41 7.40
C PRO A 70 -4.94 14.08 6.35
N SER A 71 -4.59 15.07 5.53
CA SER A 71 -3.51 14.88 4.55
C SER A 71 -2.26 14.41 5.29
N ILE A 72 -1.43 13.56 4.69
CA ILE A 72 -0.24 13.01 5.35
C ILE A 72 0.69 14.13 5.86
N GLY A 73 0.68 15.29 5.18
CA GLY A 73 1.41 16.50 5.58
C GLY A 73 0.86 17.23 6.82
N SER A 74 -0.32 16.86 7.34
CA SER A 74 -0.83 17.38 8.62
C SER A 74 -0.22 16.67 9.83
N ILE A 75 0.43 15.52 9.62
CA ILE A 75 1.11 14.78 10.68
C ILE A 75 2.41 15.52 11.05
N PRO A 76 2.60 15.97 12.30
CA PRO A 76 3.75 16.81 12.69
C PRO A 76 5.12 16.21 12.38
N VAL A 77 5.26 14.89 12.39
CA VAL A 77 6.52 14.23 12.03
C VAL A 77 6.75 14.23 10.51
N VAL A 78 5.70 14.04 9.71
CA VAL A 78 5.79 14.01 8.24
C VAL A 78 6.02 15.42 7.70
N SER A 79 5.35 16.43 8.26
CA SER A 79 5.59 17.83 7.89
C SER A 79 7.01 18.30 8.21
N LYS A 80 7.56 17.84 9.34
CA LYS A 80 8.94 18.14 9.75
C LYS A 80 9.99 17.47 8.85
N PHE A 81 9.68 16.31 8.28
CA PHE A 81 10.60 15.52 7.45
C PHE A 81 10.00 15.24 6.07
N SER A 82 9.38 16.25 5.44
CA SER A 82 8.73 16.08 4.13
C SER A 82 9.70 15.63 3.02
N GLU A 83 10.99 15.94 3.20
CA GLU A 83 12.09 15.50 2.33
C GLU A 83 12.36 13.98 2.38
N VAL A 84 11.98 13.31 3.48
CA VAL A 84 12.13 11.86 3.66
C VAL A 84 10.92 11.09 3.11
N PHE A 85 9.78 11.75 2.97
CA PHE A 85 8.53 11.17 2.47
C PHE A 85 8.04 11.85 1.19
N PRO A 86 8.84 11.92 0.11
CA PRO A 86 8.38 12.47 -1.15
C PRO A 86 7.39 11.50 -1.81
N ASN A 87 6.45 12.04 -2.60
CA ASN A 87 5.49 11.23 -3.36
C ASN A 87 6.16 10.41 -4.48
N ASP A 88 7.34 10.84 -4.94
CA ASP A 88 8.17 10.12 -5.91
C ASP A 88 9.66 10.44 -5.65
N LEU A 89 10.55 9.51 -6.01
CA LEU A 89 12.00 9.73 -5.89
C LEU A 89 12.49 10.75 -6.91
N LEU A 90 13.16 11.80 -6.43
CA LEU A 90 13.60 12.95 -7.23
C LEU A 90 14.85 12.68 -8.10
N GLY A 91 15.45 11.49 -8.00
CA GLY A 91 16.61 11.11 -8.80
C GLY A 91 17.58 10.22 -8.01
N MET A 92 18.85 10.21 -8.44
CA MET A 92 19.90 9.39 -7.85
C MET A 92 20.05 9.62 -6.34
N PRO A 93 20.25 8.55 -5.55
CA PRO A 93 20.50 8.69 -4.13
C PRO A 93 21.79 9.48 -3.87
N PRO A 94 21.91 10.14 -2.70
CA PRO A 94 23.16 10.76 -2.28
C PRO A 94 24.27 9.71 -2.18
N ASP A 95 25.52 10.15 -2.36
CA ASP A 95 26.66 9.28 -2.12
C ASP A 95 26.67 8.83 -0.65
N ARG A 96 26.83 7.52 -0.44
CA ARG A 96 26.93 6.87 0.87
C ARG A 96 28.22 6.05 0.87
N ASP A 97 28.76 5.78 2.06
CA ASP A 97 29.95 4.93 2.21
C ASP A 97 29.71 3.47 1.81
N ILE A 98 28.44 3.07 1.66
CA ILE A 98 28.01 1.71 1.35
C ILE A 98 27.49 1.67 -0.09
N ASN A 99 28.21 0.95 -0.95
CA ASN A 99 27.75 0.55 -2.27
C ASN A 99 27.34 -0.93 -2.25
N PHE A 100 26.29 -1.26 -2.98
CA PHE A 100 25.83 -2.64 -3.14
C PHE A 100 26.77 -3.39 -4.08
N CYS A 101 27.34 -4.50 -3.59
CA CYS A 101 28.18 -5.39 -4.39
C CYS A 101 27.42 -6.67 -4.74
N ILE A 102 27.72 -7.21 -5.93
CA ILE A 102 27.13 -8.45 -6.42
C ILE A 102 28.25 -9.48 -6.54
N ASP A 103 28.41 -10.28 -5.50
CA ASP A 103 29.37 -11.38 -5.50
C ASP A 103 28.83 -12.54 -6.33
N LEU A 104 29.67 -13.03 -7.25
CA LEU A 104 29.35 -14.17 -8.10
C LEU A 104 30.15 -15.37 -7.60
N GLU A 105 29.56 -16.56 -7.72
CA GLU A 105 30.31 -17.80 -7.52
C GLU A 105 31.47 -17.88 -8.52
N PRO A 106 32.65 -18.39 -8.12
CA PRO A 106 33.75 -18.63 -9.03
C PRO A 106 33.27 -19.48 -10.23
N ASP A 107 33.75 -19.14 -11.42
CA ASP A 107 33.35 -19.73 -12.71
C ASP A 107 31.97 -19.34 -13.27
N THR A 108 31.28 -18.36 -12.67
CA THR A 108 30.03 -17.84 -13.25
C THR A 108 30.32 -17.04 -14.54
N HIS A 109 29.75 -17.48 -15.65
CA HIS A 109 29.79 -16.75 -16.92
C HIS A 109 28.59 -15.80 -17.08
N PRO A 110 28.72 -14.71 -17.87
CA PRO A 110 27.61 -13.81 -18.14
C PRO A 110 26.40 -14.50 -18.78
N ILE A 111 25.21 -14.19 -18.26
CA ILE A 111 23.95 -14.71 -18.79
C ILE A 111 23.24 -13.60 -19.58
N SER A 112 22.86 -13.90 -20.81
CA SER A 112 22.16 -12.97 -21.71
C SER A 112 20.91 -13.64 -22.27
N ILE A 113 19.74 -13.22 -21.77
CA ILE A 113 18.41 -13.73 -22.10
C ILE A 113 17.74 -12.76 -23.09
N PRO A 114 17.13 -13.24 -24.18
CA PRO A 114 16.40 -12.37 -25.11
C PRO A 114 15.13 -11.80 -24.46
N PRO A 115 14.66 -10.61 -24.88
CA PRO A 115 13.39 -10.05 -24.40
C PRO A 115 12.20 -10.98 -24.66
N TYR A 116 11.28 -11.06 -23.70
CA TYR A 116 10.03 -11.81 -23.88
C TYR A 116 9.16 -11.20 -24.98
N GLN A 117 8.38 -12.04 -25.66
CA GLN A 117 7.33 -11.57 -26.56
C GLN A 117 6.20 -10.92 -25.74
N MET A 118 5.74 -9.75 -26.20
CA MET A 118 4.80 -8.92 -25.46
C MET A 118 3.77 -8.29 -26.39
N ALA A 119 2.59 -7.99 -25.86
CA ALA A 119 1.55 -7.29 -26.59
C ALA A 119 1.91 -5.80 -26.77
N SER A 120 1.31 -5.14 -27.77
CA SER A 120 1.57 -3.71 -28.06
C SER A 120 1.31 -2.79 -26.85
N ALA A 121 0.29 -3.09 -26.04
CA ALA A 121 -0.01 -2.33 -24.82
C ALA A 121 1.11 -2.44 -23.77
N GLU A 122 1.70 -3.62 -23.61
CA GLU A 122 2.80 -3.88 -22.68
C GLU A 122 4.10 -3.21 -23.16
N LEU A 123 4.38 -3.24 -24.46
CA LEU A 123 5.52 -2.54 -25.04
C LEU A 123 5.45 -1.03 -24.81
N ARG A 124 4.26 -0.43 -24.94
CA ARG A 124 4.04 1.00 -24.64
C ARG A 124 4.29 1.31 -23.17
N GLU A 125 3.83 0.45 -22.26
CA GLU A 125 4.04 0.61 -20.82
C GLU A 125 5.53 0.49 -20.47
N ILE A 126 6.21 -0.52 -20.99
CA ILE A 126 7.66 -0.70 -20.80
C ILE A 126 8.43 0.50 -21.33
N LYS A 127 8.06 1.03 -22.50
CA LYS A 127 8.71 2.22 -23.05
C LYS A 127 8.56 3.43 -22.10
N ALA A 128 7.37 3.62 -21.53
CA ALA A 128 7.12 4.71 -20.58
C ALA A 128 7.94 4.53 -19.29
N GLN A 129 8.03 3.30 -18.78
CA GLN A 129 8.84 2.99 -17.59
C GLN A 129 10.34 3.20 -17.84
N ILE A 130 10.87 2.70 -18.96
CA ILE A 130 12.28 2.90 -19.34
C ILE A 130 12.59 4.39 -19.43
N GLN A 131 11.71 5.19 -20.05
CA GLN A 131 11.90 6.64 -20.12
C GLN A 131 11.91 7.27 -18.73
N GLY A 132 10.96 6.91 -17.87
CA GLY A 132 10.93 7.40 -16.49
C GLY A 132 12.19 7.03 -15.69
N LEU A 133 12.75 5.85 -15.90
CA LEU A 133 14.00 5.42 -15.25
C LEU A 133 15.22 6.16 -15.80
N LEU A 134 15.26 6.43 -17.11
CA LEU A 134 16.31 7.25 -17.75
C LEU A 134 16.26 8.69 -17.25
N ASP A 135 15.06 9.27 -17.17
CA ASP A 135 14.86 10.65 -16.73
C ASP A 135 15.26 10.83 -15.25
N LYS A 136 15.05 9.81 -14.42
CA LYS A 136 15.53 9.76 -13.02
C LYS A 136 17.03 9.47 -12.89
N GLY A 137 17.67 9.01 -13.96
CA GLY A 137 19.08 8.62 -13.99
C GLY A 137 19.37 7.27 -13.33
N PHE A 138 18.36 6.45 -13.05
CA PHE A 138 18.52 5.14 -12.42
C PHE A 138 19.10 4.08 -13.35
N ILE A 139 18.91 4.25 -14.66
CA ILE A 139 19.46 3.36 -15.68
C ILE A 139 20.22 4.16 -16.74
N ARG A 140 21.08 3.46 -17.47
CA ARG A 140 21.73 3.99 -18.69
C ARG A 140 21.84 2.90 -19.77
N PRO A 141 22.05 3.26 -21.04
CA PRO A 141 22.33 2.28 -22.09
C PRO A 141 23.55 1.42 -21.72
N SER A 142 23.44 0.11 -21.93
CA SER A 142 24.48 -0.86 -21.60
C SER A 142 25.05 -1.52 -22.85
N ALA A 143 26.33 -1.89 -22.77
CA ALA A 143 27.01 -2.80 -23.70
C ALA A 143 27.51 -4.06 -22.97
N SER A 144 26.89 -4.40 -21.83
CA SER A 144 27.28 -5.51 -20.98
C SER A 144 27.07 -6.86 -21.67
N PRO A 145 27.93 -7.87 -21.40
CA PRO A 145 27.66 -9.24 -21.82
C PRO A 145 26.49 -9.88 -21.04
N TRP A 146 26.07 -9.28 -19.92
CA TRP A 146 24.89 -9.70 -19.16
C TRP A 146 23.62 -9.10 -19.75
N GLY A 147 22.49 -9.77 -19.55
CA GLY A 147 21.19 -9.26 -19.97
C GLY A 147 20.06 -10.09 -19.43
N ALA A 148 19.39 -9.63 -18.40
CA ALA A 148 18.12 -10.21 -17.94
C ALA A 148 16.95 -9.77 -18.84
N ALA A 149 15.92 -10.60 -18.96
CA ALA A 149 14.69 -10.21 -19.64
C ALA A 149 13.72 -9.53 -18.66
N ILE A 150 13.11 -8.41 -19.07
CA ILE A 150 12.15 -7.63 -18.25
C ILE A 150 10.71 -8.10 -18.45
N PHE A 151 9.90 -7.99 -17.39
CA PHE A 151 8.44 -8.11 -17.43
C PHE A 151 7.77 -6.75 -17.24
N SER A 152 6.53 -6.63 -17.76
CA SER A 152 5.80 -5.38 -18.05
C SER A 152 5.55 -4.42 -16.88
N LYS A 153 5.68 -4.86 -15.63
CA LYS A 153 5.48 -4.01 -14.46
C LYS A 153 6.50 -4.32 -13.37
N ILE A 154 7.50 -3.45 -13.27
CA ILE A 154 8.44 -3.44 -12.15
C ILE A 154 7.83 -2.54 -11.08
N ASP A 155 6.98 -3.10 -10.22
CA ASP A 155 6.53 -2.42 -8.99
C ASP A 155 7.54 -2.69 -7.89
N VAL A 156 8.73 -2.12 -8.07
CA VAL A 156 9.76 -2.10 -7.03
C VAL A 156 9.38 -0.93 -6.15
N SER A 157 8.80 -1.22 -4.98
CA SER A 157 8.65 -0.24 -3.89
C SER A 157 9.89 0.64 -3.87
N SER A 158 9.70 1.94 -4.05
CA SER A 158 10.73 2.94 -4.37
C SER A 158 12.04 2.80 -3.60
N ASP A 159 11.98 2.27 -2.37
CA ASP A 159 13.09 2.09 -1.44
C ASP A 159 14.37 1.44 -2.01
N TYR A 160 14.28 0.49 -2.95
CA TYR A 160 15.48 -0.17 -3.49
C TYR A 160 16.37 0.75 -4.32
N HIS A 161 15.80 1.77 -4.97
CA HIS A 161 16.55 2.73 -5.79
C HIS A 161 17.37 3.73 -4.95
N GLN A 162 17.40 3.55 -3.62
CA GLN A 162 18.17 4.40 -2.70
C GLN A 162 19.58 3.88 -2.42
N LEU A 163 19.92 2.67 -2.86
CA LEU A 163 21.26 2.11 -2.75
C LEU A 163 21.97 2.25 -4.09
N LYS A 164 23.25 2.62 -4.12
CA LYS A 164 24.03 2.64 -5.37
C LYS A 164 24.70 1.31 -5.58
N ILE A 165 24.72 0.84 -6.82
CA ILE A 165 25.49 -0.33 -7.20
C ILE A 165 26.96 0.07 -7.34
N ARG A 166 27.87 -0.78 -6.88
CA ARG A 166 29.31 -0.59 -7.10
C ARG A 166 29.58 -0.57 -8.61
N LEU A 167 30.38 0.38 -9.08
CA LEU A 167 30.63 0.59 -10.52
C LEU A 167 31.10 -0.67 -11.25
N GLU A 168 31.87 -1.53 -10.58
CA GLU A 168 32.36 -2.81 -11.12
C GLU A 168 31.24 -3.85 -11.33
N ASP A 169 30.16 -3.73 -10.57
CA ASP A 169 29.03 -4.66 -10.57
C ASP A 169 27.84 -4.15 -11.42
N VAL A 170 27.84 -2.87 -11.81
CA VAL A 170 26.82 -2.27 -12.69
C VAL A 170 26.56 -3.11 -13.95
N PRO A 171 27.57 -3.62 -14.69
CA PRO A 171 27.32 -4.44 -15.87
C PRO A 171 26.51 -5.72 -15.57
N LYS A 172 26.55 -6.24 -14.33
CA LYS A 172 25.82 -7.45 -13.93
C LYS A 172 24.31 -7.20 -13.82
N MET A 173 23.90 -5.94 -13.66
CA MET A 173 22.50 -5.51 -13.60
C MET A 173 21.95 -5.07 -14.96
N ALA A 174 22.61 -5.48 -16.05
CA ALA A 174 22.12 -5.23 -17.39
C ALA A 174 20.87 -6.06 -17.71
N PHE A 175 19.94 -5.45 -18.43
CA PHE A 175 18.71 -6.05 -18.89
C PHE A 175 18.41 -5.67 -20.34
N ARG A 176 17.69 -6.56 -21.03
CA ARG A 176 17.34 -6.41 -22.43
C ARG A 176 15.88 -6.08 -22.61
N THR A 177 15.63 -5.18 -23.54
CA THR A 177 14.28 -4.76 -23.94
C THR A 177 14.18 -4.71 -25.45
N HIS A 178 12.95 -4.60 -25.97
CA HIS A 178 12.73 -4.38 -27.41
C HIS A 178 13.24 -3.02 -27.91
N TYR A 179 13.62 -2.12 -27.00
CA TYR A 179 14.11 -0.77 -27.30
C TYR A 179 15.63 -0.61 -27.08
N GLY A 180 16.32 -1.69 -26.74
CA GLY A 180 17.75 -1.70 -26.44
C GLY A 180 18.08 -2.32 -25.08
N ASP A 181 19.37 -2.32 -24.78
CA ASP A 181 19.94 -2.90 -23.57
C ASP A 181 20.33 -1.77 -22.61
N TYR A 182 19.99 -1.94 -21.34
CA TYR A 182 20.18 -0.94 -20.29
C TYR A 182 20.72 -1.59 -19.03
N GLU A 183 21.36 -0.83 -18.16
CA GLU A 183 21.88 -1.30 -16.86
C GLU A 183 21.48 -0.34 -15.74
N PHE A 184 21.20 -0.89 -14.57
CA PHE A 184 20.88 -0.11 -13.37
C PHE A 184 22.15 0.45 -12.73
N LEU A 185 22.01 1.66 -12.16
CA LEU A 185 23.03 2.34 -11.36
C LEU A 185 22.69 2.32 -9.85
N VAL A 186 21.47 1.91 -9.53
CA VAL A 186 20.89 1.79 -8.18
C VAL A 186 20.21 0.44 -7.98
#